data_AF-A0A3P7S198-F1
#
_entry.id   AF-A0A3P7S198-F1
#
_cell.length_a   1.000
_cell.length_b   1.000
_cell.length_c   1.000
_cell.angle_alpha   90.00
_cell.angle_beta   90.00
_cell.angle_gamma   90.00
#
_symmetry.space_group_name_H-M   'P 1'
#
loop_
_entity.id
_entity.type
_entity.pdbx_description
1 polymer ?
#
loop_
_entity_poly.entity_id
_entity_poly.type
_entity_poly.pdbx_seq_one_letter_code
_entity_poly.pdbx_strand_id
1 'polypeptide(L)' 'METHKASKACDVWTWDITYLKGPIKGQHYYLYMILDMYSRKIVGWEVWEEESALHASDLIKRAYMDENHAE' A
#
# COMPACT_ATOMS: atom_id res chain seq x y z
N MET A 1 12.68 -22.04 8.11
CA MET A 1 11.47 -21.34 8.58
C MET A 1 11.22 -20.21 7.61
N GLU A 2 10.02 -20.11 7.05
CA GLU A 2 9.64 -18.96 6.22
C GLU A 2 9.42 -17.75 7.12
N THR A 3 10.05 -16.62 6.78
CA THR A 3 10.01 -15.38 7.57
C THR A 3 8.75 -14.55 7.34
N HIS A 4 7.96 -14.88 6.30
CA HIS A 4 6.77 -14.12 5.91
C HIS A 4 5.62 -15.10 5.61
N LYS A 5 4.81 -15.39 6.63
CA LYS A 5 3.63 -16.26 6.54
C LYS A 5 2.42 -15.54 7.13
N ALA A 6 1.33 -15.48 6.38
CA ALA A 6 0.03 -15.00 6.85
C ALA A 6 -0.94 -16.18 6.95
N SER A 7 -1.61 -16.34 8.10
CA SER A 7 -2.56 -17.45 8.34
C SER A 7 -4.01 -16.98 8.41
N LYS A 8 -4.23 -15.69 8.65
CA LYS A 8 -5.53 -15.01 8.59
C LYS A 8 -5.37 -13.58 8.04
N ALA A 9 -6.50 -12.94 7.74
CA ALA A 9 -6.52 -11.52 7.36
C ALA A 9 -5.88 -10.66 8.45
N CYS A 10 -5.15 -9.63 8.04
CA CYS A 10 -4.42 -8.67 8.86
C CYS A 10 -3.25 -9.23 9.68
N ASP A 11 -2.80 -10.46 9.42
CA ASP A 11 -1.55 -10.97 10.01
C ASP A 11 -0.30 -10.27 9.46
N VAL A 12 -0.25 -10.12 8.13
CA VAL A 12 0.91 -9.55 7.41
C VAL A 12 0.40 -8.73 6.23
N TRP A 13 0.84 -7.47 6.18
CA TRP A 13 0.67 -6.62 5.02
C TRP A 13 1.95 -6.56 4.21
N THR A 14 1.79 -6.50 2.89
CA THR A 14 2.87 -6.24 1.92
C THR A 14 2.58 -4.92 1.23
N TRP A 15 3.61 -4.20 0.83
CA TRP A 15 3.44 -2.92 0.15
C TRP A 15 4.51 -2.72 -0.91
N ASP A 16 4.19 -1.89 -1.89
CA ASP A 16 5.02 -1.57 -3.05
C ASP A 16 4.71 -0.14 -3.53
N ILE A 17 5.66 0.45 -4.25
CA ILE A 17 5.48 1.69 -5.01
C ILE A 17 5.76 1.38 -6.47
N THR A 18 4.77 1.60 -7.34
CA THR A 18 4.91 1.35 -8.77
C THR A 18 4.58 2.59 -9.61
N TYR A 19 5.04 2.58 -10.86
CA TYR A 19 4.86 3.68 -11.80
C TYR A 19 3.54 3.55 -12.55
N LEU A 20 2.71 4.59 -12.49
CA LEU A 20 1.56 4.75 -13.38
C LEU A 20 1.93 5.65 -14.55
N LYS A 21 1.41 5.29 -15.72
CA LYS A 21 1.61 6.07 -16.94
C LYS A 21 0.96 7.44 -16.80
N GLY A 22 1.76 8.51 -16.92
CA GLY A 22 1.24 9.88 -16.92
C GLY A 22 0.56 10.27 -18.24
N PRO A 23 -0.07 11.46 -18.27
CA PRO A 23 -0.76 11.97 -19.46
C PRO A 23 0.20 12.31 -20.60
N ILE A 24 1.48 12.56 -20.30
CA ILE A 24 2.51 12.98 -21.24
C ILE A 24 3.68 12.01 -21.19
N LYS A 25 4.33 11.77 -22.33
CA LYS A 25 5.51 10.90 -22.43
C LYS A 25 6.63 11.41 -21.51
N GLY A 26 7.13 10.53 -20.64
CA GLY A 26 8.18 10.85 -19.69
C GLY A 26 7.68 11.35 -18.33
N GLN A 27 6.37 11.55 -18.18
CA GLN A 27 5.75 11.77 -16.87
C GLN A 27 5.14 10.47 -16.36
N HIS A 28 5.31 10.23 -15.06
CA HIS A 28 4.70 9.12 -14.34
C HIS A 28 4.16 9.61 -13.00
N TYR A 29 3.20 8.87 -12.47
CA TYR A 29 2.79 9.00 -11.07
C TYR A 29 3.27 7.79 -10.29
N TYR A 30 3.38 7.95 -8.98
CA TYR A 30 3.80 6.93 -8.04
C TYR A 30 2.56 6.41 -7.33
N LEU A 31 2.19 5.16 -7.62
CA LEU A 31 1.14 4.44 -6.90
C LEU A 31 1.76 3.72 -5.72
N TYR A 32 1.42 4.18 -4.52
CA TYR A 32 1.67 3.51 -3.26
C TYR A 32 0.52 2.56 -3.00
N MET A 33 0.79 1.29 -2.73
CA MET A 33 -0.26 0.30 -2.48
C MET A 33 0.13 -0.63 -1.34
N ILE A 34 -0.82 -0.86 -0.43
CA ILE A 34 -0.72 -1.79 0.69
C ILE A 34 -1.75 -2.89 0.49
N LEU A 35 -1.29 -4.14 0.53
CA LEU A 35 -2.07 -5.34 0.32
C LEU A 35 -2.00 -6.23 1.56
N ASP A 36 -3.14 -6.71 2.03
CA ASP A 36 -3.18 -7.81 2.99
C ASP A 36 -2.79 -9.13 2.31
N MET A 37 -1.76 -9.80 2.85
CA MET A 37 -1.14 -10.96 2.19
C MET A 37 -2.07 -12.17 2.12
N TYR A 38 -2.96 -12.34 3.11
CA TYR A 38 -3.87 -13.47 3.19
C TYR A 38 -5.10 -13.28 2.31
N SER A 39 -5.83 -12.18 2.52
CA SER A 39 -7.11 -11.91 1.84
C SER A 39 -6.96 -11.34 0.43
N ARG A 40 -5.78 -10.83 0.08
CA ARG A 40 -5.52 -10.06 -1.16
C ARG A 40 -6.32 -8.76 -1.25
N LYS A 41 -6.90 -8.29 -0.15
CA LYS A 41 -7.55 -6.99 -0.06
C LYS A 41 -6.49 -5.88 -0.17
N ILE A 42 -6.76 -4.87 -1.00
CA ILE A 42 -6.03 -3.61 -0.95
C ILE A 42 -6.55 -2.84 0.26
N VAL A 43 -5.71 -2.70 1.29
CA VAL A 43 -6.08 -2.05 2.56
C VAL A 43 -5.71 -0.56 2.59
N GLY A 44 -4.92 -0.11 1.60
CA GLY A 44 -4.63 1.30 1.40
C GLY A 44 -3.94 1.53 0.07
N TRP A 45 -4.25 2.63 -0.61
CA TRP A 45 -3.54 3.03 -1.83
C TRP A 45 -3.61 4.54 -2.01
N GLU A 46 -2.58 5.11 -2.63
CA GLU A 46 -2.52 6.53 -3.00
C GLU A 46 -1.64 6.77 -4.22
N VAL A 47 -1.93 7.84 -4.94
CA VAL A 47 -1.17 8.23 -6.14
C VAL A 47 -0.59 9.62 -5.93
N TRP A 48 0.72 9.76 -6.16
CA TRP A 48 1.46 11.00 -5.98
C TRP A 48 2.32 11.33 -7.19
N GLU A 49 2.65 12.62 -7.38
CA GLU A 49 3.51 13.09 -8.47
C GLU A 49 5.00 12.82 -8.20
N GLU A 50 5.36 12.60 -6.94
CA GLU A 50 6.73 12.33 -6.50
C GLU A 50 6.79 11.22 -5.47
N GLU A 51 7.96 10.58 -5.37
CA GLU A 51 8.23 9.61 -4.33
C GLU A 51 8.67 10.32 -3.03
N SER A 52 7.93 10.12 -1.95
CA SER A 52 8.22 10.67 -0.63
C SER A 52 7.96 9.65 0.48
N ALA A 53 8.86 9.61 1.46
CA ALA A 53 8.68 8.80 2.68
C ALA A 53 7.50 9.28 3.53
N LEU A 54 7.14 10.57 3.43
CA LEU A 54 6.00 11.13 4.14
C LEU A 54 4.68 10.55 3.61
N HIS A 55 4.54 10.46 2.28
CA HIS A 55 3.38 9.82 1.64
C HIS A 55 3.21 8.38 2.11
N ALA A 56 4.30 7.59 2.14
CA ALA A 56 4.25 6.22 2.65
C ALA A 56 3.83 6.17 4.13
N SER A 57 4.40 7.02 4.97
CA SER A 57 4.09 7.05 6.41
C SER A 57 2.62 7.37 6.67
N ASP A 58 2.08 8.37 5.98
CA ASP A 58 0.70 8.82 6.20
C ASP A 58 -0.32 7.86 5.58
N LEU A 59 0.02 7.19 4.49
CA LEU A 59 -0.79 6.09 3.95
C LEU A 59 -0.86 4.92 4.93
N ILE A 60 0.28 4.47 5.48
CA ILE A 60 0.32 3.35 6.44
C ILE A 60 -0.51 3.66 7.68
N LYS A 61 -0.39 4.89 8.22
CA LYS A 61 -1.21 5.31 9.38
C LYS A 61 -2.70 5.22 9.08
N ARG A 62 -3.14 5.73 7.92
CA ARG A 62 -4.57 5.70 7.55
C ARG A 62 -5.08 4.28 7.32
N ALA A 63 -4.35 3.46 6.57
CA ALA A 63 -4.70 2.05 6.37
C ALA A 63 -4.82 1.30 7.71
N TYR A 64 -3.90 1.56 8.65
CA TYR A 64 -3.98 0.98 10.00
C TYR A 64 -5.23 1.42 10.76
N MET A 65 -5.58 2.71 10.74
CA MET A 65 -6.78 3.19 11.41
C MET A 65 -8.05 2.59 10.78
N ASP A 66 -8.14 2.57 9.45
CA ASP A 66 -9.31 2.08 8.73
C ASP A 66 -9.57 0.59 8.96
N GLU A 67 -8.54 -0.26 8.94
CA GLU A 67 -8.71 -1.70 9.18
C GLU A 67 -9.01 -2.05 10.65
N ASN A 68 -8.53 -1.25 11.62
CA ASN A 68 -8.87 -1.45 13.04
C ASN A 68 -10.28 -0.98 13.41
N HIS A 69 -10.89 -0.11 12.60
CA HIS A 69 -12.27 0.34 12.79
C HIS A 69 -13.29 -0.48 11.97
N ALA A 70 -12.83 -1.45 11.18
CA ALA A 70 -13.68 -2.33 10.38
C ALA A 70 -14.11 -3.62 11.10
N GLU A 71 -13.72 -3.80 12.37
CA GLU A 71 -14.16 -4.90 13.26
C GLU A 71 -15.41 -4.55 14.09
#